data_AF-A0AAD1YJA7-F1
#
_entry.id   AF-A0AAD1YJA7-F1
#
_cell.length_a   1.000
_cell.length_b   1.000
_cell.length_c   1.000
_cell.angle_alpha   90.00
_cell.angle_beta   90.00
_cell.angle_gamma   90.00
#
_symmetry.space_group_name_H-M   'P 1'
#
loop_
_entity.id
_entity.type
_entity.pdbx_description
1 polymer ?
#
loop_
_entity_poly.entity_id
_entity_poly.type
_entity_poly.pdbx_seq_one_letter_code
_entity_poly.pdbx_strand_id
1 'polypeptide(L)'
;MVKLGQKAKIIKRPNNSESGKNAKIEKQGYICALTKHLVTIMYTKDGHDTYKESINVADIIDNHIQLQVKVNKEWNVVSSKDFEILMRNV
;
A
#
# COMPACT_ATOMS: atom_id res chain seq x y z
N MET A 1 0.74 -1.45 -12.12
CA MET A 1 1.00 0.00 -12.03
C MET A 1 0.12 0.62 -10.96
N VAL A 2 0.73 1.34 -10.01
CA VAL A 2 0.03 2.04 -8.92
C VAL A 2 -0.48 3.40 -9.43
N LYS A 3 -1.70 3.80 -9.05
CA LYS A 3 -2.35 5.06 -9.44
C LYS A 3 -3.13 5.68 -8.29
N LEU A 4 -3.30 7.01 -8.35
CA LEU A 4 -4.21 7.76 -7.48
C LEU A 4 -5.64 7.24 -7.62
N GLY A 5 -6.40 7.28 -6.52
CA GLY A 5 -7.80 6.83 -6.44
C GLY A 5 -7.99 5.32 -6.36
N GLN A 6 -6.94 4.51 -6.56
CA GLN A 6 -7.05 3.06 -6.43
C GLN A 6 -7.30 2.65 -4.99
N LYS A 7 -8.20 1.69 -4.78
CA LYS A 7 -8.40 1.07 -3.48
C LYS A 7 -7.15 0.29 -3.10
N ALA A 8 -6.64 0.51 -1.91
CA ALA A 8 -5.41 -0.09 -1.42
C ALA A 8 -5.60 -0.65 0.00
N LYS A 9 -4.76 -1.60 0.37
CA LYS A 9 -4.64 -2.10 1.74
C LYS A 9 -3.19 -2.42 2.06
N ILE A 10 -2.82 -2.24 3.32
CA ILE A 10 -1.49 -2.54 3.83
C ILE A 10 -1.56 -3.85 4.60
N ILE A 11 -0.53 -4.68 4.44
CA ILE A 11 -0.30 -5.83 5.30
C ILE A 11 1.09 -5.63 5.90
N LYS A 12 1.13 -5.24 7.18
CA LYS A 12 2.38 -5.17 7.96
C LYS A 12 2.69 -6.57 8.48
N ARG A 13 3.85 -7.12 8.13
CA ARG A 13 4.30 -8.39 8.70
C ARG A 13 4.88 -8.10 10.09
N PRO A 14 4.41 -8.74 11.16
CA PRO A 14 5.09 -8.62 12.45
C PRO A 14 6.49 -9.23 12.32
N ASN A 15 7.52 -8.49 12.72
CA ASN A 15 8.93 -8.89 12.60
C ASN A 15 9.34 -10.11 13.45
N ASN A 16 8.43 -10.74 14.19
CA ASN A 16 8.76 -11.87 15.07
C ASN A 16 7.54 -12.75 15.38
N SER A 17 7.20 -13.68 14.49
CA SER A 17 6.46 -14.86 14.93
C SER A 17 6.73 -16.03 13.99
N GLU A 18 7.63 -16.91 14.42
CA GLU A 18 7.41 -18.34 14.25
C GLU A 18 5.96 -18.64 14.63
N SER A 19 5.26 -19.42 13.80
CA SER A 19 3.83 -19.75 13.88
C SER A 19 2.93 -18.81 13.06
N GLY A 20 2.54 -19.29 11.88
CA GLY A 20 1.62 -18.66 10.94
C GLY A 20 0.18 -18.48 11.43
N LYS A 21 -0.04 -17.66 12.46
CA LYS A 21 -1.37 -17.16 12.84
C LYS A 21 -1.28 -15.65 13.14
N ASN A 22 -2.05 -14.88 12.37
CA ASN A 22 -2.32 -13.44 12.52
C ASN A 22 -1.41 -12.48 11.73
N ALA A 23 -1.39 -12.63 10.40
CA ALA A 23 -1.21 -11.45 9.55
C ALA A 23 -2.41 -10.52 9.81
N LYS A 24 -2.21 -9.48 10.62
CA LYS A 24 -3.25 -8.49 10.96
C LYS A 24 -3.61 -7.76 9.67
N ILE A 25 -4.81 -8.00 9.14
CA ILE A 25 -5.30 -7.26 7.96
C ILE A 25 -5.57 -5.82 8.41
N GLU A 26 -4.58 -4.95 8.24
CA GLU A 26 -4.62 -3.56 8.66
C GLU A 26 -5.22 -2.68 7.56
N LYS A 27 -6.55 -2.60 7.59
CA LYS A 27 -7.38 -1.51 7.05
C LYS A 27 -7.31 -1.30 5.52
N GLN A 28 -8.44 -0.90 4.94
CA GLN A 28 -8.56 -0.61 3.51
C GLN A 28 -8.80 0.88 3.32
N GLY A 29 -8.18 1.47 2.30
CA GLY A 29 -8.33 2.87 1.96
C GLY A 29 -8.16 3.07 0.46
N TYR A 30 -7.82 4.29 0.06
CA TYR A 30 -7.50 4.62 -1.31
C TYR A 30 -6.22 5.45 -1.39
N ILE A 31 -5.47 5.29 -2.47
CA ILE A 31 -4.24 6.05 -2.68
C ILE A 31 -4.61 7.50 -3.00
N CYS A 32 -4.28 8.42 -2.10
CA CYS A 32 -4.59 9.84 -2.25
C CYS A 32 -3.37 10.70 -2.60
N ALA A 33 -2.16 10.19 -2.40
CA ALA A 33 -0.94 10.81 -2.91
C ALA A 33 0.09 9.74 -3.30
N LEU A 34 0.89 10.05 -4.31
CA LEU A 34 1.91 9.15 -4.85
C LEU A 34 3.10 9.98 -5.32
N THR A 35 4.26 9.70 -4.77
CA THR A 35 5.54 10.33 -5.13
C THR A 35 6.57 9.23 -5.38
N LYS A 36 7.79 9.59 -5.81
CA LYS A 36 8.89 8.62 -5.95
C LYS A 36 9.28 7.92 -4.63
N HIS A 37 9.03 8.58 -3.49
CA HIS A 37 9.49 8.10 -2.18
C HIS A 37 8.37 7.66 -1.26
N LEU A 38 7.15 8.16 -1.46
CA LEU A 38 6.02 7.97 -0.56
C LEU A 38 4.75 7.58 -1.31
N VAL A 39 4.00 6.65 -0.71
CA VAL A 39 2.60 6.35 -1.04
C VAL A 39 1.74 6.77 0.14
N THR A 40 0.73 7.60 -0.07
CA THR A 40 -0.22 7.99 0.99
C THR A 40 -1.57 7.34 0.75
N ILE A 41 -2.07 6.62 1.75
CA ILE A 41 -3.39 5.99 1.77
C ILE A 41 -4.31 6.81 2.66
N MET A 42 -5.46 7.22 2.14
CA MET A 42 -6.57 7.73 2.93
C MET A 42 -7.46 6.58 3.35
N TYR A 43 -7.68 6.43 4.65
CA TYR A 43 -8.59 5.44 5.20
C TYR A 43 -9.98 6.05 5.39
N THR A 44 -10.99 5.29 4.97
CA THR A 44 -12.39 5.66 5.16
C THR A 44 -13.10 4.71 6.10
N LYS A 45 -13.99 5.25 6.91
CA LYS A 45 -14.95 4.50 7.70
C LYS A 45 -16.33 5.11 7.47
N ASP A 46 -17.31 4.26 7.14
CA ASP A 46 -18.70 4.68 6.93
C ASP A 46 -18.87 5.83 5.91
N GLY A 47 -18.04 5.82 4.85
CA GLY A 47 -18.08 6.83 3.79
C GLY A 47 -17.35 8.15 4.12
N HIS A 48 -16.79 8.27 5.32
CA HIS A 48 -16.04 9.45 5.74
C HIS A 48 -14.54 9.18 5.81
N ASP A 49 -13.76 10.17 5.38
CA ASP A 49 -12.31 10.19 5.53
C ASP A 49 -11.95 10.27 7.00
N THR A 50 -11.13 9.33 7.47
CA THR A 50 -10.78 9.23 8.89
C THR A 50 -9.37 9.70 9.16
N TYR A 51 -8.38 9.11 8.49
CA TYR A 51 -6.98 9.52 8.63
C TYR A 51 -6.17 9.09 7.41
N LYS A 52 -5.00 9.71 7.24
CA LYS A 52 -4.02 9.39 6.20
C LYS A 52 -2.81 8.69 6.81
N GLU A 53 -2.25 7.74 6.09
CA GLU A 53 -0.98 7.11 6.41
C GLU A 53 -0.06 7.19 5.20
N SER A 54 1.17 7.66 5.41
CA SER A 54 2.20 7.70 4.36
C SER A 54 3.22 6.61 4.62
N ILE A 55 3.59 5.90 3.56
CA ILE A 55 4.47 4.74 3.59
C ILE A 55 5.64 5.02 2.64
N ASN A 56 6.86 4.68 3.03
CA ASN A 56 7.96 4.77 2.09
C ASN A 56 7.84 3.69 1.01
N VAL A 57 8.13 4.08 -0.23
CA VAL A 57 8.21 3.15 -1.37
C VAL A 57 9.32 2.12 -1.13
N ALA A 58 10.42 2.52 -0.48
CA ALA A 58 11.51 1.60 -0.10
C ALA A 58 11.01 0.46 0.81
N ASP A 59 10.23 0.76 1.85
CA ASP A 59 9.67 -0.25 2.76
C ASP A 59 8.78 -1.28 2.03
N ILE A 60 8.15 -0.87 0.92
CA ILE A 60 7.34 -1.74 0.08
C ILE A 60 8.22 -2.63 -0.82
N ILE A 61 9.26 -2.04 -1.42
CA ILE A 61 10.21 -2.75 -2.29
C ILE A 61 11.01 -3.79 -1.49
N ASP A 62 11.42 -3.44 -0.29
CA ASP A 62 12.22 -4.29 0.60
C ASP A 62 11.36 -5.33 1.36
N ASN A 63 10.06 -5.40 1.06
CA ASN A 63 9.08 -6.31 1.66
C ASN A 63 8.90 -6.16 3.19
N HIS A 64 9.32 -5.04 3.78
CA HIS A 64 8.96 -4.68 5.16
C HIS A 64 7.44 -4.44 5.29
N ILE A 65 6.84 -3.89 4.24
CA ILE A 65 5.41 -3.60 4.14
C ILE A 65 4.85 -4.16 2.84
N GLN A 66 3.81 -4.99 2.91
CA GLN A 66 3.16 -5.48 1.69
C GLN A 66 1.95 -4.59 1.35
N LEU A 67 2.07 -3.84 0.25
CA LEU A 67 0.98 -3.05 -0.31
C LEU A 67 0.21 -3.88 -1.35
N GLN A 68 -1.12 -3.90 -1.25
CA GLN A 68 -1.99 -4.46 -2.30
C GLN A 68 -2.95 -3.39 -2.82
N VAL A 69 -3.12 -3.34 -4.14
CA VAL A 69 -4.07 -2.44 -4.82
C VAL A 69 -5.14 -3.24 -5.56
N LYS A 70 -6.35 -2.69 -5.63
CA LYS A 70 -7.48 -3.32 -6.33
C LYS A 70 -7.51 -2.89 -7.79
N VAL A 71 -7.35 -3.84 -8.71
CA VAL A 71 -7.40 -3.64 -10.17
C VAL A 71 -8.37 -4.67 -10.73
N ASN A 72 -9.34 -4.24 -11.55
CA ASN A 72 -10.33 -5.14 -12.17
C ASN A 72 -11.01 -6.10 -11.17
N LYS A 73 -11.32 -5.59 -9.97
CA LYS A 73 -11.90 -6.32 -8.82
C LYS A 73 -10.94 -7.27 -8.09
N GLU A 74 -9.71 -7.47 -8.57
CA GLU A 74 -8.71 -8.34 -7.97
C GLU A 74 -7.67 -7.56 -7.15
N TRP A 75 -7.15 -8.20 -6.10
CA TRP A 75 -6.09 -7.65 -5.27
C TRP A 75 -4.73 -8.04 -5.82
N ASN A 76 -3.97 -7.06 -6.26
CA ASN A 76 -2.64 -7.25 -6.82
C ASN A 76 -1.60 -6.75 -5.81
N VAL A 77 -0.56 -7.56 -5.58
CA VAL A 77 0.59 -7.13 -4.78
C VAL A 77 1.39 -6.12 -5.59
N VAL A 78 1.67 -4.98 -4.96
CA VAL A 78 2.52 -3.95 -5.55
C VAL A 78 3.98 -4.40 -5.45
N SER A 79 4.69 -4.28 -6.55
CA SER A 79 6.12 -4.60 -6.66
C SER A 79 6.94 -3.37 -7.07
N SER A 80 8.26 -3.48 -7.05
CA SER A 80 9.17 -2.44 -7.54
C SER A 80 8.86 -2.00 -8.98
N LYS A 81 8.46 -2.94 -9.85
CA LYS A 81 8.07 -2.67 -11.24
C LYS A 81 6.90 -1.70 -11.36
N ASP A 82 6.00 -1.72 -10.38
CA ASP A 82 4.81 -0.87 -10.39
C ASP A 82 5.12 0.60 -10.08
N PHE A 83 6.32 0.89 -9.58
CA PHE A 83 6.83 2.24 -9.32
C PHE A 83 7.79 2.75 -10.40
N GLU A 84 8.15 1.95 -11.41
CA GLU A 84 9.17 2.32 -12.41
C GLU A 84 8.86 3.62 -13.15
N ILE A 85 7.59 3.91 -13.46
CA ILE A 85 7.21 5.15 -14.15
C ILE A 85 7.37 6.38 -13.24
N LEU A 86 7.22 6.23 -11.93
CA LEU A 86 7.44 7.32 -10.97
C LEU A 86 8.93 7.61 -10.76
N MET A 87 9.78 6.59 -10.93
CA MET A 87 11.22 6.67 -10.71
C MET A 87 12.00 7.17 -11.94
N ARG A 88 11.45 7.05 -13.15
CA ARG A 88 12.12 7.42 -14.41
C ARG A 88 12.00 8.89 -14.82
N ASN A 89 11.13 9.67 -14.19
CA ASN A 89 10.92 11.09 -14.52
C ASN A 89 11.78 12.04 -13.67
N VAL A 90 13.06 11.69 -13.45
CA VAL A 90 14.06 12.53 -12.76
C VAL A 90 15.24 12.78 -13.68
#